data_AF-A0A2G6MQN0-F1
#
_entry.id   AF-A0A2G6MQN0-F1
#
_cell.length_a   1.000
_cell.length_b   1.000
_cell.length_c   1.000
_cell.angle_alpha   90.00
_cell.angle_beta   90.00
_cell.angle_gamma   90.00
#
_symmetry.space_group_name_H-M   'P 1'
#
loop_
_entity.id
_entity.type
_entity.pdbx_description
1 polymer ?
#
loop_
_entity_poly.entity_id
_entity_poly.type
_entity_poly.pdbx_seq_one_letter_code
_entity_poly.pdbx_strand_id
1 'polypeptide(L)' 'MIPEALLLYILLIVGISFVLTMLALIDLLKKDFPTPKEKFVWHIVAIVPVIGWLFYFVLGAKKGTRKNFDSN' A
#
# COMPACT_ATOMS: atom_id res chain seq x y z
N MET A 1 10.53 27.23 18.52
CA MET A 1 9.19 27.48 17.98
C MET A 1 9.09 26.74 16.65
N ILE A 2 8.36 25.62 16.60
CA ILE A 2 8.11 24.93 15.32
C ILE A 2 7.17 25.83 14.53
N PRO A 3 7.48 26.20 13.28
CA PRO A 3 6.58 27.04 12.49
C PRO A 3 5.26 26.29 12.26
N GLU A 4 4.13 26.98 12.46
CA GLU A 4 2.77 26.46 12.19
C GLU A 4 2.67 25.79 10.80
N ALA A 5 3.35 26.37 9.81
CA ALA A 5 3.44 25.82 8.45
C ALA A 5 4.09 24.43 8.42
N LEU A 6 5.12 24.18 9.23
CA LEU A 6 5.81 22.89 9.28
C LEU A 6 4.89 21.79 9.84
N LEU A 7 4.07 22.13 10.83
CA LEU A 7 3.06 21.21 11.36
C LEU A 7 2.05 20.80 10.27
N LEU A 8 1.55 21.78 9.50
CA LEU A 8 0.63 21.54 8.39
C LEU A 8 1.26 20.63 7.31
N TYR A 9 2.53 20.85 6.94
CA TYR A 9 3.21 20.00 5.98
C TYR A 9 3.38 18.56 6.48
N ILE A 10 3.74 18.37 7.75
CA ILE A 10 3.85 17.02 8.34
C ILE A 10 2.48 16.33 8.32
N LEU A 11 1.42 17.02 8.74
CA LEU A 11 0.07 16.46 8.77
C LEU A 11 -0.38 16.04 7.37
N LEU A 12 -0.09 16.85 6.35
CA LEU A 12 -0.43 16.55 4.97
C LEU A 12 0.33 15.33 4.44
N ILE A 13 1.64 15.25 4.68
CA ILE A 13 2.48 14.11 4.25
C ILE A 13 2.03 12.82 4.93
N VAL A 14 1.77 12.87 6.24
CA VAL A 14 1.29 11.71 7.01
C VAL A 14 -0.11 11.29 6.56
N GLY A 15 -1.02 12.26 6.36
CA GLY A 15 -2.38 11.99 5.90
C GLY A 15 -2.41 11.35 4.51
N ILE A 16 -1.67 11.90 3.55
CA ILE A 16 -1.56 11.32 2.19
C ILE A 16 -0.94 9.93 2.25
N SER A 17 0.15 9.78 3.01
CA SER A 17 0.81 8.48 3.21
C SER A 17 -0.14 7.43 3.80
N PHE A 18 -1.01 7.82 4.73
CA PHE A 18 -1.98 6.93 5.34
C PHE A 18 -3.03 6.47 4.33
N VAL A 19 -3.58 7.39 3.52
CA VAL A 19 -4.51 7.05 2.44
C VAL A 19 -3.86 6.08 1.44
N LEU A 20 -2.62 6.33 1.03
CA LEU A 20 -1.90 5.46 0.11
C LEU A 20 -1.61 4.07 0.70
N THR A 21 -1.32 4.01 2.00
CA THR A 21 -1.16 2.73 2.73
C THR A 21 -2.46 1.94 2.72
N MET A 22 -3.60 2.59 2.99
CA MET A 22 -4.91 1.93 2.92
C MET A 22 -5.22 1.43 1.49
N LEU A 23 -4.94 2.24 0.46
CA LEU A 23 -5.13 1.83 -0.93
C LEU A 23 -4.24 0.63 -1.31
N ALA A 24 -2.98 0.60 -0.85
CA ALA A 24 -2.07 -0.52 -1.07
C ALA A 24 -2.60 -1.80 -0.43
N LEU A 25 -3.11 -1.73 0.80
CA LEU A 25 -3.74 -2.87 1.47
C LEU A 25 -5.00 -3.35 0.73
N ILE A 26 -5.85 -2.43 0.26
CA ILE A 26 -7.05 -2.80 -0.50
C ILE A 26 -6.67 -3.50 -1.82
N ASP A 27 -5.69 -2.98 -2.55
CA ASP A 27 -5.21 -3.58 -3.80
C ASP A 27 -4.59 -4.97 -3.55
N LEU A 28 -3.82 -5.10 -2.47
CA LEU A 28 -3.21 -6.36 -2.01
C LEU A 28 -4.27 -7.41 -1.64
N LEU A 29 -5.35 -7.02 -0.95
CA LEU A 29 -6.44 -7.92 -0.58
C LEU A 29 -7.27 -8.37 -1.79
N LYS A 30 -7.42 -7.50 -2.79
CA LYS A 30 -8.16 -7.78 -4.04
C LYS A 30 -7.36 -8.64 -5.03
N LYS A 31 -6.04 -8.74 -4.85
CA LYS A 31 -5.16 -9.52 -5.72
C LYS A 31 -4.83 -10.88 -5.12
N ASP A 32 -4.72 -11.85 -6.01
CA ASP A 32 -4.07 -13.11 -5.71
C ASP A 32 -2.65 -13.11 -6.26
N PHE A 33 -1.76 -13.70 -5.48
CA PHE A 33 -0.35 -13.82 -5.83
C PHE A 33 -0.06 -15.27 -6.21
N PRO A 34 0.96 -15.51 -7.05
CA PRO A 34 1.31 -16.86 -7.51
C PRO A 34 1.62 -17.81 -6.35
N THR A 35 2.22 -17.28 -5.28
CA THR A 35 2.55 -18.06 -4.09
C THR A 35 2.06 -17.39 -2.80
N PRO A 36 1.67 -18.17 -1.78
CA PRO A 36 1.32 -17.63 -0.46
C PRO A 36 2.47 -16.85 0.19
N LYS A 37 3.71 -17.27 -0.05
CA LYS A 37 4.91 -16.61 0.46
C LYS A 37 5.07 -15.20 -0.13
N GLU A 38 4.89 -15.05 -1.44
CA GLU A 38 4.93 -13.72 -2.07
C GLU A 38 3.81 -12.82 -1.57
N LYS A 39 2.59 -13.37 -1.40
CA LYS A 39 1.49 -12.62 -0.80
C LYS A 39 1.88 -12.07 0.57
N PHE A 40 2.45 -12.92 1.43
CA PHE A 40 2.87 -12.55 2.77
C PHE A 40 3.97 -11.47 2.81
N VAL A 41 4.97 -11.57 1.94
CA VAL A 41 6.02 -10.54 1.82
C VAL A 41 5.41 -9.18 1.50
N TRP A 42 4.47 -9.12 0.54
CA TRP A 42 3.80 -7.87 0.20
C TRP A 42 2.86 -7.35 1.30
N HIS A 43 2.30 -8.23 2.15
CA HIS A 43 1.56 -7.81 3.35
C HIS A 43 2.48 -7.09 4.35
N ILE A 44 3.66 -7.65 4.63
CA ILE A 44 4.62 -7.01 5.55
C ILE A 44 5.10 -5.67 4.97
N VAL A 45 5.42 -5.62 3.67
CA VAL A 45 5.86 -4.38 3.02
C VAL A 45 4.76 -3.32 3.07
N ALA A 46 3.51 -3.66 2.73
CA ALA A 46 2.40 -2.71 2.70
C ALA A 46 1.97 -2.21 4.10
N ILE A 47 2.31 -2.94 5.17
CA ILE A 47 1.97 -2.53 6.55
C ILE A 47 2.86 -1.40 7.06
N VAL A 48 4.05 -1.23 6.48
CA VAL A 48 5.00 -0.16 6.88
C VAL A 48 4.41 1.18 6.46
N PRO A 49 3.96 2.03 7.40
CA PRO A 49 3.37 3.32 7.06
C PRO A 49 4.39 4.21 6.35
N VAL A 50 3.92 5.18 5.57
CA VAL A 50 4.75 6.21 4.89
C VAL A 50 5.56 5.71 3.70
N ILE A 51 6.19 4.53 3.79
CA ILE A 51 7.12 4.05 2.76
C ILE A 51 6.65 2.72 2.13
N GLY A 52 5.92 1.90 2.88
CA GLY A 52 5.47 0.58 2.42
C GLY A 52 4.59 0.63 1.17
N TRP A 53 3.70 1.62 1.10
CA TRP A 53 2.85 1.84 -0.08
C TRP A 53 3.66 2.11 -1.35
N LEU A 54 4.80 2.79 -1.23
CA LEU A 54 5.65 3.14 -2.37
C LEU A 54 6.27 1.89 -2.98
N PHE A 55 6.90 1.05 -2.16
CA PHE A 55 7.45 -0.22 -2.62
C PHE A 55 6.37 -1.17 -3.14
N TYR A 56 5.21 -1.20 -2.49
CA TYR A 56 4.08 -1.99 -2.95
C TYR A 56 3.61 -1.56 -4.33
N PHE A 57 3.30 -0.29 -4.57
CA PHE A 57 2.79 0.13 -5.89
C PHE A 57 3.83 0.06 -7.00
N VAL A 58 5.11 0.32 -6.70
CA VAL A 58 6.18 0.28 -7.70
C VAL A 58 6.50 -1.15 -8.14
N LEU A 59 6.58 -2.09 -7.18
CA LEU A 59 7.08 -3.45 -7.42
C LEU A 59 6.01 -4.53 -7.20
N GLY A 60 5.26 -4.45 -6.10
CA GLY A 60 4.32 -5.50 -5.67
C GLY A 60 3.01 -5.52 -6.44
N ALA A 61 2.48 -4.37 -6.82
CA ALA A 61 1.20 -4.26 -7.52
C ALA A 61 1.21 -4.94 -8.90
N LYS A 62 2.39 -5.03 -9.54
CA LYS A 62 2.55 -5.73 -10.83
C LYS A 62 2.62 -7.26 -10.69
N LYS A 63 2.89 -7.78 -9.48
CA LYS A 63 3.04 -9.22 -9.22
C LYS A 63 1.73 -9.94 -8.90
N GLY A 64 0.70 -9.20 -8.47
CA GLY A 64 -0.60 -9.78 -8.16
C GLY A 64 -1.54 -9.74 -9.37
N THR A 65 -2.25 -10.84 -9.61
CA THR A 65 -3.31 -10.91 -10.63
C THR A 65 -4.64 -10.55 -9.95
N ARG A 66 -5.46 -9.74 -10.62
CA ARG A 66 -6.81 -9.46 -10.11
C ARG A 66 -7.61 -10.76 -10.15
N LYS A 67 -8.38 -11.03 -9.09
CA LYS A 67 -9.36 -12.13 -9.10
C LYS A 67 -10.35 -11.89 -10.26
N ASN A 68 -10.20 -12.63 -11.35
CA ASN A 68 -11.28 -12.76 -12.32
C ASN A 68 -12.30 -13.69 -11.68
N PHE A 69 -13.41 -13.12 -11.21
CA PHE A 69 -14.60 -13.91 -10.98
C PHE A 69 -15.13 -14.28 -12.36
N ASP A 70 -14.65 -15.40 -12.92
CA ASP A 70 -15.36 -16.02 -14.04
C ASP A 70 -16.74 -16.42 -13.52
N SER A 71 -17.77 -15.71 -13.98
CA SER A 71 -19.15 -16.15 -13.86
C SER A 71 -19.35 -17.32 -14.82
N ASN A 72 -19.26 -18.55 -14.29
CA ASN A 72 -19.91 -19.69 -14.93
C ASN A 72 -21.44 -19.53 -14.85
#